data_AF-A0A497S367-F1
#
_entry.id   AF-A0A497S367-F1
#
_cell.length_a   1.000
_cell.length_b   1.000
_cell.length_c   1.000
_cell.angle_alpha   90.00
_cell.angle_beta   90.00
_cell.angle_gamma   90.00
#
_symmetry.space_group_name_H-M   'P 1'
#
loop_
_entity.id
_entity.type
_entity.pdbx_description
1 polymer ?
#
loop_
_entity_poly.entity_id
_entity_poly.type
_entity_poly.pdbx_seq_one_letter_code
_entity_poly.pdbx_strand_id
1 'polypeptide(L)'
;NIGAVISPNMSIGVNVFWDIVGELTEKLSKHDYDIEIIEMHHRFKRDAPSGTAMETAKVIARKLNKELEEISIYGRKGLRERTGDEIGIHAIRAGDIVGEHTVLYGTIGERIEIRHVAHSRMAFVNGVIMAIEFIKDKRGIYGMDDVLGLRKKQ
;
A
#
# COMPACT_ATOMS: atom_id res chain seq x y z
N ASN A 1 17.73 -17.83 19.09
CA ASN A 1 17.43 -17.42 17.69
C ASN A 1 16.16 -18.10 17.22
N ILE A 2 15.04 -17.37 17.25
CA ILE A 2 13.74 -17.80 16.72
C ILE A 2 13.51 -17.17 15.33
N GLY A 3 12.61 -17.74 14.53
CA GLY A 3 12.11 -17.11 13.31
C GLY A 3 10.97 -16.14 13.61
N ALA A 4 10.86 -15.05 12.85
CA ALA A 4 9.75 -14.11 12.93
C ALA A 4 9.30 -13.67 11.53
N VAL A 5 7.98 -13.54 11.34
CA VAL A 5 7.39 -12.82 10.19
C VAL A 5 6.94 -11.46 10.68
N ILE A 6 7.48 -10.39 10.09
CA ILE A 6 7.14 -9.01 10.42
C ILE A 6 6.59 -8.36 9.16
N SER A 7 5.34 -7.89 9.23
CA SER A 7 4.70 -7.19 8.12
C SER A 7 3.79 -6.07 8.64
N PRO A 8 3.71 -4.92 7.94
CA PRO A 8 2.73 -3.88 8.26
C PRO A 8 1.27 -4.36 8.11
N ASN A 9 1.04 -5.42 7.33
CA ASN A 9 -0.28 -6.01 7.14
C ASN A 9 -0.20 -7.52 6.82
N MET A 10 -1.01 -8.33 7.51
CA MET A 10 -1.09 -9.78 7.30
C MET A 10 -2.15 -10.20 6.27
N SER A 11 -2.90 -9.27 5.69
CA SER A 11 -3.83 -9.60 4.60
C SER A 11 -3.06 -10.06 3.36
N ILE A 12 -3.42 -11.24 2.84
CA ILE A 12 -2.90 -11.75 1.57
C ILE A 12 -3.20 -10.74 0.45
N GLY A 13 -4.43 -10.23 0.40
CA GLY A 13 -4.88 -9.26 -0.60
C GLY A 13 -4.10 -7.94 -0.56
N VAL A 14 -3.73 -7.44 0.63
CA VAL A 14 -2.92 -6.22 0.76
C VAL A 14 -1.50 -6.43 0.24
N ASN A 15 -0.90 -7.58 0.50
CA ASN A 15 0.46 -7.86 0.04
C ASN A 15 0.51 -8.05 -1.49
N VAL A 16 -0.49 -8.72 -2.08
CA VAL A 16 -0.64 -8.80 -3.55
C VAL A 16 -0.93 -7.42 -4.15
N PHE A 17 -1.76 -6.61 -3.48
CA PHE A 17 -2.02 -5.22 -3.89
C PHE A 17 -0.73 -4.40 -3.97
N TRP A 18 0.16 -4.49 -2.99
CA TRP A 18 1.45 -3.78 -3.04
C TRP A 18 2.36 -4.26 -4.18
N ASP A 19 2.38 -5.57 -4.46
CA ASP A 19 3.15 -6.11 -5.58
C ASP A 19 2.64 -5.55 -6.93
N ILE A 20 1.33 -5.57 -7.16
CA ILE A 20 0.69 -5.01 -8.36
C ILE A 20 0.93 -3.50 -8.47
N VAL A 21 0.76 -2.75 -7.38
CA VAL A 21 1.03 -1.30 -7.34
C VAL A 21 2.50 -1.02 -7.67
N GLY A 22 3.43 -1.83 -7.14
CA GLY A 22 4.85 -1.71 -7.44
C GLY A 22 5.15 -1.92 -8.92
N GLU A 23 4.61 -2.99 -9.51
CA GLU A 23 4.78 -3.28 -10.94
C GLU A 23 4.11 -2.22 -11.83
N LEU A 24 2.92 -1.77 -11.49
CA LEU A 24 2.20 -0.76 -12.26
C LEU A 24 2.91 0.60 -12.22
N THR A 25 3.38 1.02 -11.05
CA THR A 25 4.20 2.23 -10.89
C THR A 25 5.42 2.19 -11.79
N GLU A 26 6.14 1.06 -11.81
CA GLU A 26 7.34 0.90 -12.62
C GLU A 26 7.04 1.09 -14.11
N LYS A 27 5.94 0.50 -14.60
CA LYS A 27 5.52 0.64 -16.01
C LYS A 27 5.04 2.05 -16.35
N LEU A 28 4.22 2.67 -15.49
CA LEU A 28 3.58 3.95 -15.78
C LEU A 28 4.46 5.18 -15.50
N SER A 29 5.55 5.02 -14.72
CA SER A 29 6.45 6.13 -14.33
C SER A 29 7.02 6.95 -15.49
N LYS A 30 7.01 6.42 -16.72
CA LYS A 30 7.54 7.07 -17.93
C LYS A 30 6.46 7.72 -18.81
N HIS A 31 5.20 7.67 -18.40
CA HIS A 31 4.04 8.02 -19.23
C HIS A 31 3.20 9.18 -18.66
N ASP A 32 3.79 10.03 -17.82
CA ASP A 32 3.14 11.23 -17.28
C ASP A 32 1.82 10.94 -16.55
N TYR A 33 1.89 9.98 -15.63
CA TYR A 33 0.78 9.58 -14.79
C TYR A 33 0.89 10.20 -13.40
N ASP A 34 -0.14 10.95 -13.02
CA ASP A 34 -0.36 11.41 -11.64
C ASP A 34 -0.70 10.22 -10.75
N ILE A 35 -0.18 10.21 -9.51
CA ILE A 35 -0.40 9.11 -8.55
C ILE A 35 -1.08 9.62 -7.29
N GLU A 36 -2.22 9.02 -6.95
CA GLU A 36 -2.99 9.37 -5.75
C GLU A 36 -3.32 8.10 -4.95
N ILE A 37 -3.19 8.19 -3.63
CA ILE A 37 -3.58 7.15 -2.67
C ILE A 37 -4.79 7.65 -1.90
N ILE A 38 -5.88 6.91 -1.94
CA ILE A 38 -7.10 7.19 -1.20
C ILE A 38 -7.33 6.04 -0.22
N GLU A 39 -7.41 6.36 1.07
CA GLU A 39 -7.71 5.37 2.11
C GLU A 39 -8.95 5.76 2.91
N MET A 40 -9.76 4.77 3.27
CA MET A 40 -10.97 4.95 4.07
C MET A 40 -10.99 3.98 5.24
N HIS A 41 -11.29 4.50 6.43
CA HIS A 41 -11.45 3.71 7.65
C HIS A 41 -12.57 4.29 8.53
N HIS A 42 -12.95 3.51 9.54
CA HIS A 42 -13.94 3.88 10.53
C HIS A 42 -13.56 5.17 11.29
N ARG A 43 -14.58 5.85 11.83
CA ARG A 43 -14.41 7.13 12.55
C ARG A 43 -13.47 7.08 13.77
N PHE A 44 -13.29 5.89 14.35
CA PHE A 44 -12.45 5.70 15.55
C PHE A 44 -10.96 5.48 15.26
N LYS A 45 -10.53 5.42 13.99
CA LYS A 45 -9.12 5.20 13.65
C LYS A 45 -8.33 6.48 13.92
N ARG A 46 -7.24 6.37 14.70
CA ARG A 46 -6.48 7.52 15.22
C ARG A 46 -5.36 8.00 14.31
N ASP A 47 -4.65 7.08 13.67
CA ASP A 47 -3.57 7.36 12.73
C ASP A 47 -4.12 7.76 11.35
N ALA A 48 -3.49 8.72 10.70
CA ALA A 48 -3.77 9.14 9.33
C ALA A 48 -2.48 9.69 8.67
N PRO A 49 -2.09 9.19 7.49
CA PRO A 49 -2.65 8.02 6.79
C PRO A 49 -2.46 6.71 7.57
N SER A 50 -3.25 5.69 7.21
CA SER A 50 -3.08 4.34 7.77
C SER A 50 -1.70 3.75 7.45
N GLY A 51 -1.22 2.82 8.29
CA GLY A 51 0.01 2.07 8.01
C GLY A 51 0.05 1.42 6.62
N THR A 52 -1.09 0.89 6.13
CA THR A 52 -1.17 0.32 4.78
C THR A 52 -1.04 1.38 3.69
N ALA A 53 -1.66 2.55 3.85
CA ALA A 53 -1.49 3.66 2.91
C ALA A 53 -0.05 4.18 2.89
N MET A 54 0.59 4.25 4.06
CA MET A 54 1.98 4.66 4.19
C MET A 54 2.94 3.66 3.50
N GLU A 55 2.75 2.35 3.71
CA GLU A 55 3.56 1.36 3.00
C GLU A 55 3.31 1.37 1.49
N THR A 56 2.07 1.63 1.07
CA THR A 56 1.74 1.82 -0.35
C THR A 56 2.53 2.98 -0.94
N ALA A 57 2.59 4.12 -0.24
CA ALA A 57 3.36 5.28 -0.66
C ALA A 57 4.87 4.97 -0.73
N LYS A 58 5.40 4.21 0.24
CA LYS A 58 6.81 3.75 0.21
C LYS A 58 7.10 2.83 -0.96
N VAL A 59 6.22 1.90 -1.29
CA VAL A 59 6.35 1.04 -2.47
C VAL A 59 6.47 1.89 -3.74
N ILE A 60 5.58 2.86 -3.91
CA ILE A 60 5.57 3.76 -5.07
C ILE A 60 6.85 4.60 -5.11
N ALA A 61 7.22 5.26 -4.01
CA ALA A 61 8.43 6.07 -3.91
C ALA A 61 9.70 5.28 -4.25
N ARG A 62 9.83 4.05 -3.75
CA ARG A 62 10.94 3.13 -4.10
C ARG A 62 11.00 2.87 -5.60
N LYS A 63 9.85 2.66 -6.25
CA LYS A 63 9.77 2.41 -7.70
C LYS A 63 10.06 3.63 -8.55
N LEU A 64 9.79 4.82 -8.02
CA LEU A 64 10.16 6.10 -8.63
C LEU A 64 11.60 6.53 -8.32
N ASN A 65 12.30 5.82 -7.43
CA ASN A 65 13.62 6.18 -6.91
C ASN A 65 13.64 7.60 -6.30
N LYS A 66 12.66 7.89 -5.45
CA LYS A 66 12.49 9.18 -4.75
C LYS A 66 12.30 8.97 -3.26
N GLU A 67 12.67 9.98 -2.48
CA GLU A 67 12.39 10.02 -1.04
C GLU A 67 10.91 10.39 -0.82
N LEU A 68 10.23 9.61 0.02
CA LEU A 68 8.79 9.78 0.21
C LEU A 68 8.44 11.13 0.84
N GLU A 69 9.29 11.60 1.75
CA GLU A 69 9.14 12.87 2.47
C GLU A 69 9.16 14.07 1.51
N GLU A 70 9.83 13.96 0.36
CA GLU A 70 9.95 15.03 -0.63
C GLU A 70 8.73 15.12 -1.55
N ILE A 71 8.07 13.98 -1.81
CA ILE A 71 6.99 13.90 -2.80
C ILE A 71 5.61 13.70 -2.19
N SER A 72 5.48 13.40 -0.90
CA SER A 72 4.18 13.12 -0.27
C SER A 72 3.39 14.38 0.07
N ILE A 73 2.11 14.42 -0.33
CA ILE A 73 1.17 15.50 -0.03
C ILE A 73 -0.04 14.94 0.72
N TYR A 74 -0.18 15.30 1.99
CA TYR A 74 -1.21 14.77 2.92
C TYR A 74 -2.54 15.55 2.89
N GLY A 75 -3.00 15.89 1.69
CA GLY A 75 -4.20 16.68 1.45
C GLY A 75 -3.91 18.04 0.80
N ARG A 76 -4.94 18.63 0.21
CA ARG A 76 -4.86 19.90 -0.53
C ARG A 76 -5.92 20.87 -0.02
N LYS A 77 -5.56 22.14 0.13
CA LYS A 77 -6.46 23.22 0.58
C LYS A 77 -6.12 24.52 -0.15
N GLY A 78 -7.12 25.18 -0.72
CA GLY A 78 -6.96 26.46 -1.42
C GLY A 78 -6.51 26.29 -2.88
N LEU A 79 -5.94 27.36 -3.45
CA LEU A 79 -5.46 27.41 -4.83
C LEU A 79 -4.00 26.92 -4.88
N ARG A 80 -3.80 25.67 -5.30
CA ARG A 80 -2.47 25.10 -5.50
C ARG A 80 -2.52 24.11 -6.65
N GLU A 81 -1.64 24.31 -7.64
CA GLU A 81 -1.44 23.35 -8.71
C GLU A 81 -0.68 22.11 -8.20
N ARG A 82 -0.95 20.96 -8.82
CA ARG A 82 -0.22 19.72 -8.57
C ARG A 82 1.19 19.86 -9.12
N THR A 83 2.21 19.47 -8.35
CA THR A 83 3.57 19.31 -8.87
C THR A 83 3.70 17.97 -9.60
N GLY A 84 4.49 17.90 -10.68
CA GLY A 84 4.55 16.69 -11.53
C GLY A 84 4.88 15.40 -10.76
N ASP A 85 5.64 15.52 -9.69
CA ASP A 85 6.24 14.40 -8.98
C ASP A 85 5.52 13.98 -7.69
N GLU A 86 4.48 14.68 -7.26
CA GLU A 86 3.88 14.43 -5.95
C GLU A 86 3.01 13.17 -5.89
N ILE A 87 2.98 12.51 -4.73
CA ILE A 87 2.02 11.47 -4.40
C ILE A 87 1.00 12.08 -3.43
N GLY A 88 -0.23 12.29 -3.90
CA GLY A 88 -1.31 12.73 -3.03
C GLY A 88 -1.80 11.58 -2.14
N ILE A 89 -1.94 11.82 -0.84
CA ILE A 89 -2.41 10.82 0.12
C ILE A 89 -3.61 11.37 0.90
N HIS A 90 -4.78 10.78 0.68
CA HIS A 90 -6.05 11.23 1.21
C HIS A 90 -6.64 10.23 2.19
N ALA A 91 -6.83 10.64 3.43
CA ALA A 91 -7.38 9.81 4.49
C ALA A 91 -8.83 10.21 4.82
N ILE A 92 -9.76 9.26 4.68
CA ILE A 92 -11.18 9.42 4.97
C ILE A 92 -11.53 8.64 6.24
N ARG A 93 -12.27 9.27 7.15
CA ARG A 93 -12.77 8.66 8.39
C ARG A 93 -14.29 8.71 8.41
N ALA A 94 -14.94 7.56 8.22
CA ALA A 94 -16.39 7.49 8.09
C ALA A 94 -16.95 6.17 8.64
N GLY A 95 -18.08 6.27 9.36
CA GLY A 95 -18.84 5.10 9.80
C GLY A 95 -18.01 4.05 10.54
N ASP A 96 -18.19 2.80 10.14
CA ASP A 96 -17.60 1.57 10.61
C ASP A 96 -16.72 0.87 9.55
N ILE A 97 -16.29 1.60 8.51
CA ILE A 97 -15.46 1.08 7.41
C ILE A 97 -14.21 0.38 7.96
N VAL A 98 -14.05 -0.91 7.64
CA VAL A 98 -12.94 -1.71 8.17
C VAL A 98 -11.60 -1.25 7.62
N GLY A 99 -11.54 -1.01 6.31
CA GLY A 99 -10.36 -0.52 5.62
C GLY A 99 -10.50 -0.66 4.12
N GLU A 100 -10.32 0.44 3.40
CA GLU A 100 -10.26 0.48 1.94
C GLU A 100 -9.06 1.29 1.49
N HIS A 101 -8.40 0.83 0.43
CA HIS A 101 -7.20 1.46 -0.13
C HIS A 101 -7.30 1.45 -1.64
N THR A 102 -7.15 2.60 -2.27
CA THR A 102 -7.14 2.75 -3.73
C THR A 102 -5.87 3.49 -4.11
N VAL A 103 -5.11 2.95 -5.07
CA VAL A 103 -4.09 3.71 -5.81
C VAL A 103 -4.68 4.04 -7.17
N LEU A 104 -4.69 5.32 -7.48
CA LEU A 104 -5.17 5.87 -8.72
C LEU A 104 -3.97 6.39 -9.51
N TYR A 105 -3.90 6.00 -10.77
CA TYR A 105 -2.97 6.55 -11.76
C TYR A 105 -3.81 7.24 -12.83
N GLY A 106 -3.66 8.57 -12.97
CA GLY A 106 -4.40 9.35 -13.96
C GLY A 106 -3.48 10.07 -14.95
N THR A 107 -3.90 10.18 -16.20
CA THR A 107 -3.24 11.02 -17.21
C THR A 107 -4.30 11.63 -18.13
N ILE A 108 -3.89 12.36 -19.17
CA ILE A 108 -4.82 12.92 -20.15
C ILE A 108 -5.50 11.77 -20.92
N GLY A 109 -6.82 11.64 -20.72
CA GLY A 109 -7.68 10.74 -21.49
C GLY A 109 -8.00 9.40 -20.81
N GLU A 110 -7.26 8.99 -19.78
CA GLU A 110 -7.52 7.73 -19.07
C GLU A 110 -7.09 7.72 -17.61
N ARG A 111 -7.55 6.69 -16.91
CA ARG A 111 -7.25 6.45 -15.50
C ARG A 111 -7.33 4.96 -15.20
N ILE A 112 -6.39 4.47 -14.41
CA ILE A 112 -6.41 3.11 -13.87
C ILE A 112 -6.37 3.16 -12.34
N GLU A 113 -7.16 2.30 -11.72
CA GLU A 113 -7.28 2.21 -10.27
C GLU A 113 -7.07 0.78 -9.80
N ILE A 114 -6.24 0.62 -8.77
CA ILE A 114 -6.08 -0.64 -8.05
C ILE A 114 -6.67 -0.44 -6.67
N ARG A 115 -7.63 -1.30 -6.29
CA ARG A 115 -8.42 -1.14 -5.07
C ARG A 115 -8.46 -2.42 -4.25
N HIS A 116 -8.18 -2.29 -2.96
CA HIS A 116 -8.35 -3.33 -1.95
C HIS A 116 -9.43 -2.90 -0.94
N VAL A 117 -10.37 -3.81 -0.64
CA VAL A 117 -11.46 -3.60 0.33
C VAL A 117 -11.45 -4.74 1.33
N ALA A 118 -11.33 -4.42 2.61
CA ALA A 118 -11.51 -5.40 3.69
C ALA A 118 -12.98 -5.43 4.11
N HIS A 119 -13.67 -6.55 3.86
CA HIS A 119 -15.07 -6.71 4.32
C HIS A 119 -15.17 -6.98 5.82
N SER A 120 -14.13 -7.55 6.43
CA SER A 120 -14.05 -7.79 7.87
C SER A 120 -12.60 -8.04 8.30
N ARG A 121 -12.35 -8.13 9.61
CA ARG A 121 -11.03 -8.49 10.15
C ARG A 121 -10.60 -9.92 9.80
N MET A 122 -11.49 -10.76 9.28
CA MET A 122 -11.13 -12.09 8.77
C MET A 122 -10.11 -12.00 7.62
N ALA A 123 -10.05 -10.87 6.90
CA ALA A 123 -9.08 -10.64 5.83
C ALA A 123 -7.61 -10.81 6.28
N PHE A 124 -7.32 -10.65 7.57
CA PHE A 124 -5.96 -10.77 8.11
C PHE A 124 -5.63 -12.17 8.63
N VAL A 125 -6.64 -12.94 9.04
CA VAL A 125 -6.46 -14.22 9.75
C VAL A 125 -5.77 -15.25 8.87
N ASN A 126 -6.18 -15.36 7.60
CA ASN A 126 -5.62 -16.35 6.68
C ASN A 126 -4.11 -16.14 6.45
N GLY A 127 -3.65 -14.89 6.32
CA GLY A 127 -2.23 -14.63 6.16
C GLY A 127 -1.42 -14.84 7.45
N VAL A 128 -2.02 -14.66 8.63
CA VAL A 128 -1.39 -15.07 9.91
C VAL A 128 -1.19 -16.58 9.96
N ILE A 129 -2.19 -17.38 9.58
CA ILE A 129 -2.09 -18.84 9.52
C ILE A 129 -0.95 -19.25 8.57
N MET A 130 -0.92 -18.68 7.36
CA MET A 130 0.16 -18.93 6.40
C MET A 130 1.54 -18.53 6.93
N ALA A 131 1.64 -17.39 7.63
CA ALA A 131 2.89 -16.93 8.22
C ALA A 131 3.40 -17.87 9.33
N ILE A 132 2.50 -18.41 10.15
CA ILE A 132 2.82 -19.40 11.20
C ILE A 132 3.33 -20.70 10.57
N GLU A 133 2.65 -21.19 9.53
CA GLU A 133 3.07 -22.40 8.81
C GLU A 133 4.41 -22.19 8.12
N PHE A 134 4.61 -21.04 7.47
CA PHE A 134 5.84 -20.68 6.79
C PHE A 134 7.04 -20.60 7.75
N ILE A 135 6.87 -19.97 8.92
CA ILE A 135 7.99 -19.71 9.83
C ILE A 135 8.42 -20.94 10.62
N LYS A 136 7.62 -22.02 10.57
CA LYS A 136 7.94 -23.29 11.22
C LYS A 136 9.34 -23.76 10.81
N ASP A 137 10.18 -24.03 11.81
CA ASP A 137 11.57 -24.49 11.66
C ASP A 137 12.53 -23.51 10.94
N LYS A 138 12.13 -22.25 10.71
CA LYS A 138 12.98 -21.20 10.14
C LYS A 138 13.62 -20.31 11.23
N ARG A 139 14.71 -19.62 10.84
CA ARG A 139 15.42 -18.63 11.67
C ARG A 139 15.62 -17.36 10.86
N GLY A 140 15.53 -16.19 11.51
CA GLY A 140 15.65 -14.89 10.84
C GLY A 140 14.33 -14.13 10.77
N ILE A 141 14.37 -12.97 10.13
CA ILE A 141 13.22 -12.08 9.95
C ILE A 141 12.77 -12.19 8.49
N TYR A 142 11.48 -12.43 8.30
CA TYR A 142 10.83 -12.58 6.99
C TYR A 142 9.65 -11.61 6.87
N GLY A 143 9.29 -11.27 5.63
CA GLY A 143 8.08 -10.52 5.32
C GLY A 143 6.97 -11.41 4.77
N MET A 144 5.80 -10.83 4.54
CA MET A 144 4.70 -11.54 3.86
C MET A 144 4.98 -11.79 2.37
N ASP A 145 5.88 -11.02 1.77
CA ASP A 145 6.42 -11.26 0.43
C ASP A 145 7.22 -12.58 0.35
N ASP A 146 7.94 -12.94 1.42
CA ASP A 146 8.58 -14.26 1.55
C ASP A 146 7.53 -15.38 1.69
N VAL A 147 6.53 -15.17 2.55
CA VAL A 147 5.45 -16.14 2.81
C VAL A 147 4.67 -16.45 1.53
N LEU A 148 4.41 -15.42 0.72
CA LEU A 148 3.62 -15.53 -0.51
C LEU A 148 4.47 -15.81 -1.75
N GLY A 149 5.80 -15.80 -1.64
CA GLY A 149 6.70 -16.03 -2.77
C GLY A 149 6.65 -14.92 -3.84
N LEU A 150 6.37 -13.68 -3.45
CA LEU A 150 6.23 -12.53 -4.36
C LEU A 150 7.57 -11.95 -4.82
N ARG A 151 8.67 -12.27 -4.12
CA ARG A 151 10.00 -11.84 -4.56
C ARG A 151 10.35 -12.51 -5.89
N LYS A 152 10.65 -11.70 -6.91
CA LYS A 152 11.28 -12.20 -8.14
C LYS A 152 12.58 -12.90 -7.76
N LYS A 153 12.77 -14.15 -8.21
CA LYS A 153 14.07 -14.82 -8.11
C LYS A 153 15.07 -13.96 -8.89
N GLN A 154 16.12 -13.49 -8.20
CA GLN A 154 17.28 -12.88 -8.84
C GLN A 154 18.00 -13.91 -9.70
#